data_AF-A0A0Q8NMJ5-F1
#
_entry.id   AF-A0A0Q8NMJ5-F1
#
_cell.length_a   1.000
_cell.length_b   1.000
_cell.length_c   1.000
_cell.angle_alpha   90.00
_cell.angle_beta   90.00
_cell.angle_gamma   90.00
#
_symmetry.space_group_name_H-M   'P 1'
#
loop_
_entity.id
_entity.type
_entity.pdbx_description
1 polymer ?
#
loop_
_entity_poly.entity_id
_entity_poly.type
_entity_poly.pdbx_seq_one_letter_code
_entity_poly.pdbx_strand_id
1 'polypeptide(L)'
;MTRVSLEPTHRRRPKGLAALAVGTAASLLLGAGLALSAGTTASAAAGNTTGAPATSGGIKVAYFDQWSIYGNAYYPKTIQDTGVAKNLDYMIYSFANIHPTNLTCFEATKAASQDESNTSAGDGAGDAFADYQKTFDANTAVDGVADAWGQPIAGNFNQLKKLKAKNPNLKVLLSIGGWTYSKYFSDAAATDASRKKLVSSCIDMFIKGNLPVDAGYGGAGSAAGIFDGIDIDWEYPGGGGHAGNHESASDKQNFTLLLKEFRTQLDAQGVTDNKTYGLAAAVGAGQDKIKNIETDKVGQYLTFLDVMTYDMHGAWDAQGPTNHQAPLYSGAKDPMTPIKPGTGKYSIDSAIKAWTVGDAEYGIPGGFPAKKINMGIPFYYRGWTGVPNNGVSGLFQSATGPAAGAAMSGNVPGIQMYKELAGFVDNPAKTFWDDEAKTTYFYDGSTFWTGEDARSIQAKVDYAHCNGLGGSFAFSLYDLGTKTTLFDKMVSATNGSAANCPAAPTSSPSPSQSASPSASASPTVSASPSASASASPSVSVSPSATATGCTVPSWNAATVYPTAGTKVSWKGRVYTNKWWTTNEDPSTTGQWGVWADAGAC
;
A
#
# COMPACT_ATOMS: atom_id res chain seq x y z
N MET A 1 50.99 -47.86 0.61
CA MET A 1 50.90 -47.31 1.99
C MET A 1 49.47 -47.53 2.46
N THR A 2 49.31 -48.29 3.54
CA THR A 2 48.03 -48.98 3.82
C THR A 2 47.59 -48.75 5.27
N ARG A 3 46.33 -48.31 5.38
CA ARG A 3 45.40 -48.33 6.52
C ARG A 3 45.76 -49.05 7.85
N VAL A 4 45.29 -48.39 8.93
CA VAL A 4 44.57 -48.94 10.13
C VAL A 4 45.36 -49.27 11.41
N SER A 5 45.13 -48.40 12.42
CA SER A 5 44.63 -48.62 13.80
C SER A 5 45.20 -49.69 14.75
N LEU A 6 45.31 -49.34 16.05
CA LEU A 6 45.08 -50.22 17.22
C LEU A 6 44.92 -49.39 18.54
N GLU A 7 44.06 -49.87 19.44
CA GLU A 7 43.79 -49.42 20.85
C GLU A 7 44.89 -49.98 21.84
N PRO A 8 44.79 -50.06 23.22
CA PRO A 8 43.70 -49.76 24.19
C PRO A 8 44.08 -49.21 25.60
N THR A 9 43.07 -48.98 26.48
CA THR A 9 42.89 -49.50 27.88
C THR A 9 41.85 -48.65 28.67
N HIS A 10 40.69 -49.17 29.12
CA HIS A 10 40.44 -49.95 30.37
C HIS A 10 40.91 -49.26 31.68
N ARG A 11 40.14 -49.10 32.78
CA ARG A 11 38.83 -49.60 33.30
C ARG A 11 38.25 -48.53 34.28
N ARG A 12 37.13 -48.62 35.05
CA ARG A 12 36.24 -49.70 35.57
C ARG A 12 34.83 -49.10 35.94
N ARG A 13 33.97 -49.88 36.61
CA ARG A 13 32.77 -49.49 37.43
C ARG A 13 32.79 -50.37 38.72
N PRO A 14 31.95 -50.11 39.76
CA PRO A 14 30.58 -50.66 39.90
C PRO A 14 29.52 -49.57 40.26
N LYS A 15 28.21 -49.62 39.95
CA LYS A 15 27.08 -50.53 40.37
C LYS A 15 26.78 -50.48 41.90
N GLY A 16 25.55 -50.29 42.40
CA GLY A 16 24.24 -49.96 41.79
C GLY A 16 23.02 -50.28 42.73
N LEU A 17 21.77 -50.03 42.24
CA LEU A 17 20.43 -50.45 42.79
C LEU A 17 19.95 -49.84 44.14
N ALA A 18 18.65 -49.85 44.54
CA ALA A 18 17.30 -49.80 43.88
C ALA A 18 16.16 -49.85 44.97
N ALA A 19 14.87 -49.64 44.58
CA ALA A 19 13.59 -49.81 45.35
C ALA A 19 13.25 -48.73 46.42
N LEU A 20 12.05 -48.09 46.48
CA LEU A 20 10.65 -48.52 46.79
C LEU A 20 10.43 -49.01 48.25
N ALA A 21 9.34 -48.72 48.99
CA ALA A 21 8.21 -47.74 48.91
C ALA A 21 7.31 -47.82 50.20
N VAL A 22 6.33 -46.90 50.35
CA VAL A 22 5.09 -46.95 51.20
C VAL A 22 5.17 -46.65 52.72
N GLY A 23 4.24 -45.80 53.25
CA GLY A 23 3.83 -45.82 54.68
C GLY A 23 3.44 -44.50 55.40
N THR A 24 2.16 -44.09 55.29
CA THR A 24 1.20 -43.57 56.32
C THR A 24 1.63 -43.45 57.81
N ALA A 25 1.13 -42.55 58.69
CA ALA A 25 0.01 -41.57 58.65
C ALA A 25 0.04 -40.48 59.77
N ALA A 26 -0.75 -39.40 59.56
CA ALA A 26 -1.51 -38.52 60.50
C ALA A 26 -0.96 -37.99 61.86
N SER A 27 -1.06 -36.66 62.05
CA SER A 27 -1.63 -35.98 63.25
C SER A 27 -1.86 -34.47 63.02
N LEU A 28 -2.86 -33.87 63.67
CA LEU A 28 -3.23 -32.44 63.55
C LEU A 28 -2.51 -31.54 64.59
N LEU A 29 -2.27 -30.26 64.28
CA LEU A 29 -2.95 -29.08 64.90
C LEU A 29 -2.28 -27.73 64.51
N LEU A 30 -3.08 -26.66 64.64
CA LEU A 30 -2.94 -25.26 64.21
C LEU A 30 -1.53 -24.60 64.20
N GLY A 31 -1.30 -23.71 63.21
CA GLY A 31 -0.23 -22.70 63.22
C GLY A 31 -0.35 -21.67 62.09
N ALA A 32 -0.47 -20.39 62.44
CA ALA A 32 -0.85 -19.28 61.56
C ALA A 32 -0.03 -19.07 60.26
N GLY A 33 -0.77 -18.85 59.16
CA GLY A 33 -0.55 -17.75 58.19
C GLY A 33 0.80 -17.60 57.47
N LEU A 34 0.84 -18.01 56.20
CA LEU A 34 1.50 -17.23 55.13
C LEU A 34 0.89 -17.62 53.78
N ALA A 35 0.40 -16.64 53.01
CA ALA A 35 -0.31 -16.89 51.76
C ALA A 35 0.67 -17.18 50.61
N LEU A 36 0.58 -18.37 50.01
CA LEU A 36 1.16 -18.62 48.69
C LEU A 36 0.22 -18.07 47.61
N SER A 37 0.50 -16.87 47.13
CA SER A 37 -0.06 -16.39 45.87
C SER A 37 0.73 -16.99 44.71
N ALA A 38 0.15 -18.00 44.05
CA ALA A 38 0.57 -18.41 42.71
C ALA A 38 0.18 -17.31 41.71
N GLY A 39 1.02 -16.29 41.59
CA GLY A 39 0.85 -15.17 40.67
C GLY A 39 1.68 -15.37 39.41
N THR A 40 1.09 -16.00 38.37
CA THR A 40 1.56 -15.77 37.00
C THR A 40 1.17 -14.36 36.62
N THR A 41 2.03 -13.38 36.94
CA THR A 41 1.90 -12.02 36.42
C THR A 41 2.18 -12.06 34.92
N ALA A 42 1.11 -12.22 34.15
CA ALA A 42 1.08 -11.69 32.79
C ALA A 42 1.59 -10.25 32.88
N SER A 43 2.65 -9.92 32.13
CA SER A 43 3.18 -8.56 32.13
C SER A 43 2.08 -7.64 31.64
N ALA A 44 1.59 -6.77 32.53
CA ALA A 44 0.59 -5.79 32.18
C ALA A 44 1.11 -4.96 30.99
N ALA A 45 0.23 -4.70 30.02
CA ALA A 45 0.57 -3.86 28.87
C ALA A 45 1.09 -2.50 29.38
N ALA A 46 2.30 -2.13 28.97
CA ALA A 46 2.93 -0.90 29.41
C ALA A 46 2.10 0.30 28.95
N GLY A 47 1.84 1.25 29.86
CA GLY A 47 1.03 2.42 29.56
C GLY A 47 1.68 3.33 28.49
N ASN A 48 0.83 3.92 27.65
CA ASN A 48 1.13 4.96 26.66
C ASN A 48 2.31 4.66 25.71
N THR A 49 2.01 3.93 24.64
CA THR A 49 2.96 3.28 23.72
C THR A 49 3.66 4.20 22.69
N THR A 50 3.40 5.51 22.65
CA THR A 50 4.15 6.44 21.78
C THR A 50 5.63 6.53 22.17
N GLY A 51 5.99 6.14 23.41
CA GLY A 51 7.34 6.29 23.93
C GLY A 51 7.67 7.76 24.24
N ALA A 52 8.93 8.04 24.58
CA ALA A 52 9.37 9.43 24.65
C ALA A 52 9.32 10.05 23.24
N PRO A 53 8.82 11.29 23.06
CA PRO A 53 8.72 11.91 21.76
C PRO A 53 10.09 11.97 21.07
N ALA A 54 10.11 11.59 19.79
CA ALA A 54 11.25 11.79 18.92
C ALA A 54 11.26 13.26 18.52
N THR A 55 11.74 14.12 19.41
CA THR A 55 11.60 15.58 19.26
C THR A 55 12.34 16.15 18.05
N SER A 56 13.16 15.36 17.36
CA SER A 56 13.87 15.75 16.13
C SER A 56 14.26 14.56 15.27
N GLY A 57 14.32 14.78 13.95
CA GLY A 57 14.83 13.78 13.01
C GLY A 57 13.81 12.71 12.63
N GLY A 58 14.26 11.73 11.85
CA GLY A 58 13.45 10.62 11.34
C GLY A 58 14.00 10.13 10.00
N ILE A 59 13.34 9.19 9.35
CA ILE A 59 13.63 8.78 7.97
C ILE A 59 12.81 9.57 6.94
N LYS A 60 13.36 9.75 5.75
CA LYS A 60 12.68 10.36 4.59
C LYS A 60 12.48 9.29 3.54
N VAL A 61 11.22 9.05 3.17
CA VAL A 61 10.80 8.06 2.18
C VAL A 61 10.00 8.76 1.08
N ALA A 62 10.06 8.29 -0.17
CA ALA A 62 9.16 8.77 -1.22
C ALA A 62 9.00 7.74 -2.35
N TYR A 63 7.81 7.74 -2.96
CA TYR A 63 7.48 6.88 -4.08
C TYR A 63 7.99 7.43 -5.42
N PHE A 64 8.51 6.54 -6.26
CA PHE A 64 8.86 6.75 -7.65
C PHE A 64 8.16 5.69 -8.52
N ASP A 65 7.21 6.14 -9.31
CA ASP A 65 6.34 5.28 -10.10
C ASP A 65 6.94 4.93 -11.45
N GLN A 66 6.82 3.66 -11.87
CA GLN A 66 7.39 3.14 -13.11
C GLN A 66 6.97 3.96 -14.34
N TRP A 67 5.70 4.41 -14.37
CA TRP A 67 5.10 5.13 -15.49
C TRP A 67 5.47 6.63 -15.54
N SER A 68 6.18 7.15 -14.53
CA SER A 68 6.56 8.56 -14.43
C SER A 68 7.45 9.03 -15.59
N ILE A 69 8.13 8.10 -16.27
CA ILE A 69 9.04 8.35 -17.40
C ILE A 69 8.37 8.58 -18.76
N TYR A 70 7.04 8.38 -18.87
CA TYR A 70 6.31 8.52 -20.13
C TYR A 70 5.91 9.96 -20.40
N GLY A 71 4.60 10.27 -20.53
CA GLY A 71 4.12 11.64 -20.75
C GLY A 71 4.61 12.61 -19.67
N ASN A 72 4.78 12.11 -18.45
CA ASN A 72 5.30 12.85 -17.31
C ASN A 72 6.79 13.23 -17.40
N ALA A 73 7.58 12.56 -18.26
CA ALA A 73 9.01 12.80 -18.48
C ALA A 73 9.84 12.97 -17.19
N TYR A 74 9.43 12.30 -16.11
CA TYR A 74 10.05 12.39 -14.80
C TYR A 74 10.97 11.19 -14.60
N TYR A 75 12.22 11.36 -15.01
CA TYR A 75 13.23 10.30 -14.97
C TYR A 75 13.94 10.23 -13.61
N PRO A 76 14.61 9.11 -13.26
CA PRO A 76 15.50 9.07 -12.11
C PRO A 76 16.62 10.13 -12.17
N LYS A 77 16.96 10.63 -13.37
CA LYS A 77 17.83 11.79 -13.56
C LYS A 77 17.23 13.07 -12.97
N THR A 78 15.92 13.29 -13.07
CA THR A 78 15.26 14.45 -12.45
C THR A 78 15.45 14.43 -10.93
N ILE A 79 15.37 13.25 -10.30
CA ILE A 79 15.63 13.05 -8.86
C ILE A 79 17.09 13.37 -8.49
N GLN A 80 18.04 13.02 -9.36
CA GLN A 80 19.46 13.35 -9.21
C GLN A 80 19.71 14.86 -9.35
N ASP A 81 19.21 15.48 -10.42
CA ASP A 81 19.54 16.85 -10.81
C ASP A 81 18.84 17.89 -9.90
N THR A 82 17.64 17.59 -9.41
CA THR A 82 16.94 18.39 -8.39
C THR A 82 17.50 18.21 -6.98
N GLY A 83 18.36 17.21 -6.76
CA GLY A 83 18.95 16.92 -5.45
C GLY A 83 18.00 16.23 -4.46
N VAL A 84 16.88 15.68 -4.92
CA VAL A 84 15.97 14.83 -4.12
C VAL A 84 16.71 13.59 -3.60
N ALA A 85 17.52 12.94 -4.44
CA ALA A 85 18.14 11.64 -4.14
C ALA A 85 19.08 11.65 -2.92
N LYS A 86 19.80 12.75 -2.68
CA LYS A 86 20.70 12.91 -1.50
C LYS A 86 19.95 13.18 -0.19
N ASN A 87 18.66 13.50 -0.27
CA ASN A 87 17.79 13.87 0.85
C ASN A 87 16.79 12.75 1.22
N LEU A 88 16.87 11.60 0.55
CA LEU A 88 16.07 10.39 0.82
C LEU A 88 16.91 9.32 1.52
N ASP A 89 16.33 8.65 2.51
CA ASP A 89 16.88 7.43 3.09
C ASP A 89 16.42 6.20 2.28
N TYR A 90 15.13 6.19 1.91
CA TYR A 90 14.53 5.17 1.06
C TYR A 90 13.74 5.80 -0.09
N MET A 91 13.85 5.21 -1.27
CA MET A 91 12.92 5.38 -2.37
C MET A 91 12.10 4.11 -2.51
N ILE A 92 10.80 4.23 -2.70
CA ILE A 92 9.92 3.10 -3.00
C ILE A 92 9.68 3.11 -4.51
N TYR A 93 9.98 2.00 -5.19
CA TYR A 93 9.69 1.81 -6.60
C TYR A 93 8.32 1.15 -6.78
N SER A 94 7.39 1.84 -7.42
CA SER A 94 6.00 1.42 -7.62
C SER A 94 5.75 1.00 -9.09
N PHE A 95 5.23 -0.19 -9.43
CA PHE A 95 4.80 -1.31 -8.58
C PHE A 95 4.99 -2.65 -9.30
N ALA A 96 5.50 -3.66 -8.59
CA ALA A 96 5.42 -5.05 -9.02
C ALA A 96 4.04 -5.66 -8.73
N ASN A 97 3.66 -6.69 -9.49
CA ASN A 97 2.34 -7.32 -9.44
C ASN A 97 2.42 -8.83 -9.13
N ILE A 98 1.31 -9.42 -8.69
CA ILE A 98 1.14 -10.85 -8.42
C ILE A 98 0.43 -11.52 -9.59
N HIS A 99 1.03 -12.58 -10.15
CA HIS A 99 0.50 -13.26 -11.31
C HIS A 99 -0.86 -13.92 -11.01
N PRO A 100 -1.94 -13.65 -11.78
CA PRO A 100 -3.33 -14.06 -11.52
C PRO A 100 -3.67 -15.54 -11.29
N THR A 101 -2.70 -16.44 -11.42
CA THR A 101 -2.88 -17.91 -11.37
C THR A 101 -1.66 -18.60 -10.79
N ASN A 102 -0.46 -18.12 -11.13
CA ASN A 102 0.78 -18.66 -10.55
C ASN A 102 1.02 -18.17 -9.12
N LEU A 103 0.45 -17.03 -8.71
CA LEU A 103 0.64 -16.42 -7.39
C LEU A 103 2.12 -16.19 -7.07
N THR A 104 2.84 -15.63 -8.05
CA THR A 104 4.25 -15.26 -8.00
C THR A 104 4.41 -13.81 -8.44
N CYS A 105 5.51 -13.16 -8.03
CA CYS A 105 5.96 -11.98 -8.76
C CYS A 105 6.19 -12.34 -10.24
N PHE A 106 5.93 -11.38 -11.13
CA PHE A 106 6.14 -11.52 -12.57
C PHE A 106 6.44 -10.18 -13.23
N GLU A 107 6.95 -10.26 -14.45
CA GLU A 107 7.18 -9.14 -15.35
C GLU A 107 6.31 -9.32 -16.60
N ALA A 108 5.76 -8.22 -17.11
CA ALA A 108 4.95 -8.18 -18.33
C ALA A 108 4.98 -6.78 -18.93
N THR A 109 4.61 -6.64 -20.21
CA THR A 109 4.38 -5.32 -20.83
C THR A 109 2.89 -5.20 -21.14
N LYS A 110 2.09 -4.87 -20.12
CA LYS A 110 0.63 -4.73 -20.20
C LYS A 110 0.17 -3.63 -19.24
N ALA A 111 -0.37 -2.55 -19.79
CA ALA A 111 -0.95 -1.48 -18.99
C ALA A 111 -2.19 -1.94 -18.19
N ALA A 112 -2.36 -1.37 -17.01
CA ALA A 112 -3.58 -1.50 -16.22
C ALA A 112 -4.74 -0.70 -16.85
N SER A 113 -5.98 -1.09 -16.53
CA SER A 113 -7.17 -0.28 -16.83
C SER A 113 -7.22 0.95 -15.92
N GLN A 114 -7.61 2.11 -16.48
CA GLN A 114 -7.92 3.33 -15.72
C GLN A 114 -9.40 3.44 -15.32
N ASP A 115 -10.24 2.49 -15.75
CA ASP A 115 -11.62 2.36 -15.27
C ASP A 115 -11.64 1.70 -13.89
N GLU A 116 -11.85 2.52 -12.85
CA GLU A 116 -11.99 2.12 -11.43
C GLU A 116 -13.13 1.12 -11.16
N SER A 117 -14.07 0.94 -12.11
CA SER A 117 -15.14 -0.05 -12.00
C SER A 117 -14.76 -1.44 -12.58
N ASN A 118 -13.64 -1.52 -13.28
CA ASN A 118 -13.17 -2.75 -13.92
C ASN A 118 -12.55 -3.71 -12.90
N THR A 119 -13.29 -4.75 -12.52
CA THR A 119 -12.86 -5.78 -11.55
C THR A 119 -11.65 -6.63 -11.97
N SER A 120 -11.13 -6.43 -13.19
CA SER A 120 -9.92 -7.06 -13.73
C SER A 120 -8.85 -6.03 -14.15
N ALA A 121 -8.90 -4.80 -13.65
CA ALA A 121 -8.03 -3.69 -14.08
C ALA A 121 -6.52 -4.00 -14.03
N GLY A 122 -6.07 -4.73 -13.01
CA GLY A 122 -4.67 -5.13 -12.82
C GLY A 122 -4.32 -6.55 -13.32
N ASP A 123 -5.26 -7.28 -13.93
CA ASP A 123 -5.09 -8.72 -14.21
C ASP A 123 -3.98 -8.96 -15.27
N GLY A 124 -2.83 -9.43 -14.79
CA GLY A 124 -1.65 -9.69 -15.63
C GLY A 124 -0.92 -8.41 -16.10
N ALA A 125 -1.23 -7.26 -15.51
CA ALA A 125 -0.60 -5.98 -15.83
C ALA A 125 0.80 -5.83 -15.20
N GLY A 126 1.66 -5.06 -15.86
CA GLY A 126 3.07 -4.83 -15.51
C GLY A 126 3.74 -3.96 -16.57
N ASP A 127 4.94 -3.44 -16.31
CA ASP A 127 5.66 -2.59 -17.26
C ASP A 127 7.17 -2.88 -17.35
N ALA A 128 7.48 -4.12 -17.71
CA ALA A 128 8.81 -4.58 -18.08
C ALA A 128 9.54 -3.62 -19.05
N PHE A 129 8.79 -2.91 -19.90
CA PHE A 129 9.36 -1.89 -20.79
C PHE A 129 9.93 -0.71 -20.01
N ALA A 130 9.15 -0.06 -19.12
CA ALA A 130 9.68 0.96 -18.22
C ALA A 130 10.77 0.43 -17.29
N ASP A 131 10.56 -0.77 -16.74
CA ASP A 131 11.39 -1.36 -15.70
C ASP A 131 12.81 -1.67 -16.19
N TYR A 132 12.98 -2.43 -17.27
CA TYR A 132 14.30 -2.90 -17.69
C TYR A 132 14.60 -2.93 -19.20
N GLN A 133 13.67 -2.54 -20.08
CA GLN A 133 13.89 -2.61 -21.55
C GLN A 133 14.05 -1.24 -22.23
N LYS A 134 13.45 -0.17 -21.69
CA LYS A 134 13.49 1.17 -22.27
C LYS A 134 14.90 1.76 -22.18
N THR A 135 15.53 2.05 -23.32
CA THR A 135 16.81 2.75 -23.35
C THR A 135 16.68 4.24 -23.01
N PHE A 136 17.73 4.76 -22.37
CA PHE A 136 17.93 6.17 -22.04
C PHE A 136 19.11 6.74 -22.84
N ASP A 137 18.96 7.98 -23.28
CA ASP A 137 20.03 8.74 -23.93
C ASP A 137 20.88 9.51 -22.90
N ALA A 138 21.92 10.21 -23.36
CA ALA A 138 22.77 11.01 -22.47
C ALA A 138 22.02 12.16 -21.77
N ASN A 139 20.90 12.63 -22.34
CA ASN A 139 20.11 13.72 -21.76
C ASN A 139 19.19 13.23 -20.62
N THR A 140 18.77 11.96 -20.68
CA THR A 140 17.81 11.36 -19.73
C THR A 140 18.47 10.40 -18.73
N ALA A 141 19.67 9.89 -19.02
CA ALA A 141 20.41 8.99 -18.14
C ALA A 141 21.03 9.70 -16.92
N VAL A 142 20.96 9.06 -15.76
CA VAL A 142 21.37 9.65 -14.45
C VAL A 142 22.84 10.08 -14.41
N ASP A 143 23.72 9.35 -15.08
CA ASP A 143 25.16 9.62 -15.18
C ASP A 143 25.55 10.51 -16.37
N GLY A 144 24.60 10.86 -17.24
CA GLY A 144 24.87 11.55 -18.51
C GLY A 144 25.42 10.64 -19.61
N VAL A 145 25.38 9.31 -19.41
CA VAL A 145 25.89 8.32 -20.37
C VAL A 145 24.73 7.50 -20.91
N ALA A 146 24.52 7.55 -22.22
CA ALA A 146 23.49 6.76 -22.90
C ALA A 146 23.67 5.25 -22.65
N ASP A 147 22.56 4.52 -22.64
CA ASP A 147 22.56 3.06 -22.54
C ASP A 147 23.24 2.43 -23.77
N ALA A 148 24.06 1.40 -23.54
CA ALA A 148 24.83 0.71 -24.57
C ALA A 148 24.01 -0.39 -25.24
N TRP A 149 24.23 -0.59 -26.54
CA TRP A 149 23.59 -1.69 -27.28
C TRP A 149 24.03 -3.06 -26.73
N GLY A 150 23.06 -3.95 -26.50
CA GLY A 150 23.32 -5.30 -25.98
C GLY A 150 23.63 -5.39 -24.47
N GLN A 151 23.47 -4.31 -23.71
CA GLN A 151 23.53 -4.39 -22.25
C GLN A 151 22.32 -5.18 -21.69
N PRO A 152 22.48 -6.04 -20.67
CA PRO A 152 21.40 -6.92 -20.21
C PRO A 152 20.30 -6.20 -19.44
N ILE A 153 20.45 -4.91 -19.12
CA ILE A 153 19.47 -4.15 -18.35
C ILE A 153 19.48 -2.68 -18.78
N ALA A 154 18.31 -2.16 -19.15
CA ALA A 154 18.05 -0.74 -19.39
C ALA A 154 16.99 -0.28 -18.39
N GLY A 155 16.07 0.59 -18.82
CA GLY A 155 14.90 1.00 -18.05
C GLY A 155 15.23 1.78 -16.78
N ASN A 156 14.20 1.97 -15.96
CA ASN A 156 14.31 2.56 -14.64
C ASN A 156 15.30 1.79 -13.77
N PHE A 157 15.36 0.47 -13.86
CA PHE A 157 16.25 -0.37 -13.07
C PHE A 157 17.74 -0.01 -13.32
N ASN A 158 18.18 0.14 -14.57
CA ASN A 158 19.56 0.59 -14.84
C ASN A 158 19.80 2.02 -14.34
N GLN A 159 18.81 2.91 -14.47
CA GLN A 159 18.94 4.28 -13.97
C GLN A 159 18.97 4.36 -12.43
N LEU A 160 18.24 3.49 -11.71
CA LEU A 160 18.30 3.37 -10.25
C LEU A 160 19.66 2.85 -9.78
N LYS A 161 20.26 1.89 -10.51
CA LYS A 161 21.65 1.45 -10.27
C LYS A 161 22.64 2.62 -10.37
N LYS A 162 22.51 3.44 -11.42
CA LYS A 162 23.30 4.68 -11.60
C LYS A 162 23.01 5.73 -10.51
N LEU A 163 21.76 5.85 -10.06
CA LEU A 163 21.35 6.77 -8.99
C LEU A 163 21.96 6.41 -7.64
N LYS A 164 21.91 5.13 -7.25
CA LYS A 164 22.56 4.62 -6.03
C LYS A 164 24.08 4.78 -6.08
N ALA A 165 24.70 4.58 -7.25
CA ALA A 165 26.14 4.81 -7.42
C ALA A 165 26.55 6.28 -7.15
N LYS A 166 25.67 7.24 -7.45
CA LYS A 166 25.87 8.67 -7.10
C LYS A 166 25.46 9.02 -5.67
N ASN A 167 24.52 8.28 -5.07
CA ASN A 167 23.92 8.54 -3.76
C ASN A 167 24.04 7.27 -2.89
N PRO A 168 25.23 6.93 -2.35
CA PRO A 168 25.48 5.63 -1.72
C PRO A 168 24.71 5.38 -0.41
N ASN A 169 24.07 6.40 0.15
CA ASN A 169 23.18 6.27 1.31
C ASN A 169 21.73 5.94 0.92
N LEU A 170 21.34 6.20 -0.34
CA LEU A 170 19.98 5.95 -0.82
C LEU A 170 19.73 4.46 -0.95
N LYS A 171 18.68 3.99 -0.28
CA LYS A 171 18.15 2.64 -0.47
C LYS A 171 16.93 2.67 -1.39
N VAL A 172 16.71 1.62 -2.15
CA VAL A 172 15.52 1.45 -3.01
C VAL A 172 14.79 0.18 -2.61
N LEU A 173 13.53 0.28 -2.18
CA LEU A 173 12.66 -0.89 -1.98
C LEU A 173 11.76 -1.04 -3.20
N LEU A 174 11.48 -2.28 -3.61
CA LEU A 174 10.44 -2.54 -4.60
C LEU A 174 9.10 -2.73 -3.89
N SER A 175 8.10 -1.92 -4.20
CA SER A 175 6.74 -2.14 -3.72
C SER A 175 6.01 -3.15 -4.60
N ILE A 176 5.36 -4.11 -3.96
CA ILE A 176 4.46 -5.07 -4.59
C ILE A 176 3.03 -4.63 -4.24
N GLY A 177 2.18 -4.45 -5.25
CA GLY A 177 0.79 -4.06 -5.08
C GLY A 177 0.49 -2.61 -5.45
N GLY A 178 -0.04 -1.85 -4.50
CA GLY A 178 -0.79 -0.63 -4.74
C GLY A 178 -2.21 -0.92 -5.20
N TRP A 179 -3.01 0.13 -5.29
CA TRP A 179 -4.46 0.12 -5.53
C TRP A 179 -4.94 -0.95 -6.52
N THR A 180 -4.43 -0.89 -7.75
CA THR A 180 -4.91 -1.72 -8.88
C THR A 180 -4.29 -3.12 -8.93
N TYR A 181 -3.11 -3.35 -8.33
CA TYR A 181 -2.41 -4.66 -8.38
C TYR A 181 -2.60 -5.52 -7.12
N SER A 182 -3.34 -5.01 -6.13
CA SER A 182 -3.57 -5.71 -4.86
C SER A 182 -4.45 -6.97 -4.92
N LYS A 183 -5.11 -7.22 -6.06
CA LYS A 183 -6.19 -8.21 -6.20
C LYS A 183 -5.86 -9.63 -5.72
N TYR A 184 -4.66 -10.13 -6.02
CA TYR A 184 -4.28 -11.53 -5.79
C TYR A 184 -3.52 -11.77 -4.48
N PHE A 185 -3.42 -10.76 -3.60
CA PHE A 185 -2.77 -10.93 -2.30
C PHE A 185 -3.47 -11.95 -1.40
N SER A 186 -4.82 -11.94 -1.33
CA SER A 186 -5.55 -12.88 -0.45
C SER A 186 -5.26 -14.33 -0.84
N ASP A 187 -5.26 -14.66 -2.13
CA ASP A 187 -4.91 -16.00 -2.64
C ASP A 187 -3.46 -16.37 -2.34
N ALA A 188 -2.53 -15.46 -2.63
CA ALA A 188 -1.09 -15.68 -2.44
C ALA A 188 -0.71 -15.77 -0.95
N ALA A 189 -1.48 -15.11 -0.07
CA ALA A 189 -1.29 -15.14 1.37
C ALA A 189 -2.02 -16.31 2.06
N ALA A 190 -2.99 -16.95 1.40
CA ALA A 190 -3.93 -17.91 2.00
C ALA A 190 -3.29 -19.13 2.68
N THR A 191 -2.19 -19.65 2.14
CA THR A 191 -1.58 -20.91 2.62
C THR A 191 -0.07 -20.78 2.80
N ASP A 192 0.50 -21.66 3.62
CA ASP A 192 1.96 -21.73 3.80
C ASP A 192 2.71 -21.94 2.47
N ALA A 193 2.18 -22.82 1.61
CA ALA A 193 2.76 -23.11 0.30
C ALA A 193 2.64 -21.93 -0.68
N SER A 194 1.49 -21.23 -0.73
CA SER A 194 1.31 -20.05 -1.59
C SER A 194 2.18 -18.87 -1.14
N ARG A 195 2.26 -18.60 0.17
CA ARG A 195 3.17 -17.56 0.72
C ARG A 195 4.62 -17.82 0.35
N LYS A 196 5.12 -19.04 0.59
CA LYS A 196 6.49 -19.44 0.23
C LYS A 196 6.75 -19.29 -1.27
N LYS A 197 5.78 -19.65 -2.11
CA LYS A 197 5.87 -19.53 -3.56
C LYS A 197 5.94 -18.06 -4.01
N LEU A 198 5.08 -17.19 -3.48
CA LEU A 198 5.13 -15.75 -3.75
C LEU A 198 6.48 -15.17 -3.32
N VAL A 199 6.82 -15.30 -2.03
CA VAL A 199 8.02 -14.67 -1.46
C VAL A 199 9.29 -15.12 -2.15
N SER A 200 9.46 -16.43 -2.41
CA SER A 200 10.65 -16.94 -3.08
C SER A 200 10.77 -16.45 -4.53
N SER A 201 9.66 -16.32 -5.25
CA SER A 201 9.67 -15.76 -6.62
C SER A 201 10.07 -14.28 -6.65
N CYS A 202 9.58 -13.48 -5.70
CA CYS A 202 9.91 -12.05 -5.60
C CYS A 202 11.37 -11.83 -5.21
N ILE A 203 11.90 -12.65 -4.29
CA ILE A 203 13.32 -12.58 -3.89
C ILE A 203 14.23 -13.04 -5.02
N ASP A 204 13.85 -14.07 -5.78
CA ASP A 204 14.65 -14.53 -6.92
C ASP A 204 14.69 -13.48 -8.05
N MET A 205 13.53 -12.93 -8.42
CA MET A 205 13.39 -11.95 -9.49
C MET A 205 14.07 -10.63 -9.15
N PHE A 206 13.82 -10.06 -7.97
CA PHE A 206 14.17 -8.67 -7.67
C PHE A 206 15.34 -8.50 -6.70
N ILE A 207 15.52 -9.39 -5.71
CA ILE A 207 16.65 -9.29 -4.77
C ILE A 207 17.91 -9.92 -5.37
N LYS A 208 17.81 -11.16 -5.88
CA LYS A 208 18.90 -11.80 -6.65
C LYS A 208 19.02 -11.24 -8.07
N GLY A 209 17.98 -10.58 -8.58
CA GLY A 209 17.98 -9.89 -9.86
C GLY A 209 17.81 -10.79 -11.08
N ASN A 210 17.18 -11.97 -10.93
CA ASN A 210 16.93 -12.91 -12.02
C ASN A 210 15.69 -12.51 -12.83
N LEU A 211 15.78 -11.39 -13.56
CA LEU A 211 14.70 -10.96 -14.44
C LEU A 211 14.44 -11.97 -15.57
N PRO A 212 13.19 -12.13 -16.03
CA PRO A 212 12.89 -12.87 -17.26
C PRO A 212 13.66 -12.30 -18.46
N VAL A 213 14.05 -13.15 -19.40
CA VAL A 213 14.66 -12.69 -20.66
C VAL A 213 13.53 -12.31 -21.62
N ASP A 214 13.39 -11.02 -21.90
CA ASP A 214 12.44 -10.47 -22.86
C ASP A 214 13.03 -9.29 -23.63
N ALA A 215 12.64 -9.12 -24.90
CA ALA A 215 13.14 -8.11 -25.84
C ALA A 215 14.68 -7.99 -25.98
N GLY A 216 15.45 -8.99 -25.51
CA GLY A 216 16.92 -8.98 -25.48
C GLY A 216 17.54 -8.46 -24.17
N TYR A 217 16.72 -8.12 -23.17
CA TYR A 217 17.12 -7.71 -21.83
C TYR A 217 16.78 -8.79 -20.79
N GLY A 218 17.21 -8.58 -19.54
CA GLY A 218 17.00 -9.47 -18.40
C GLY A 218 18.05 -10.57 -18.27
N GLY A 219 17.68 -11.68 -17.63
CA GLY A 219 18.54 -12.81 -17.33
C GLY A 219 19.11 -12.82 -15.91
N ALA A 220 19.83 -13.89 -15.59
CA ALA A 220 20.31 -14.18 -14.23
C ALA A 220 21.23 -13.05 -13.70
N GLY A 221 20.90 -12.53 -12.51
CA GLY A 221 21.63 -11.45 -11.85
C GLY A 221 21.61 -10.09 -12.55
N SER A 222 20.85 -9.90 -13.62
CA SER A 222 20.79 -8.65 -14.41
C SER A 222 20.41 -7.43 -13.56
N ALA A 223 19.46 -7.60 -12.63
CA ALA A 223 19.02 -6.57 -11.68
C ALA A 223 19.68 -6.64 -10.28
N ALA A 224 20.72 -7.47 -10.10
CA ALA A 224 21.31 -7.69 -8.78
C ALA A 224 21.86 -6.39 -8.17
N GLY A 225 21.55 -6.16 -6.88
CA GLY A 225 22.00 -5.00 -6.11
C GLY A 225 21.21 -3.69 -6.33
N ILE A 226 20.21 -3.69 -7.22
CA ILE A 226 19.32 -2.54 -7.41
C ILE A 226 18.43 -2.33 -6.19
N PHE A 227 17.76 -3.39 -5.75
CA PHE A 227 16.86 -3.32 -4.59
C PHE A 227 17.58 -3.64 -3.27
N ASP A 228 17.19 -2.92 -2.23
CA ASP A 228 17.66 -3.04 -0.85
C ASP A 228 16.59 -3.65 0.07
N GLY A 229 15.51 -4.14 -0.50
CA GLY A 229 14.43 -4.83 0.19
C GLY A 229 13.12 -4.77 -0.60
N ILE A 230 12.05 -5.16 0.07
CA ILE A 230 10.69 -5.20 -0.47
C ILE A 230 9.79 -4.29 0.37
N ASP A 231 8.83 -3.65 -0.27
CA ASP A 231 7.67 -3.02 0.34
C ASP A 231 6.40 -3.79 -0.08
N ILE A 232 5.41 -3.85 0.81
CA ILE A 232 4.14 -4.56 0.59
C ILE A 232 3.00 -3.57 0.70
N ASP A 233 2.43 -3.19 -0.44
CA ASP A 233 1.28 -2.30 -0.53
C ASP A 233 0.04 -3.12 -0.90
N TRP A 234 -0.49 -3.87 0.07
CA TRP A 234 -1.75 -4.60 -0.09
C TRP A 234 -2.89 -3.68 0.33
N GLU A 235 -3.71 -3.29 -0.65
CA GLU A 235 -4.91 -2.47 -0.49
C GLU A 235 -6.21 -3.30 -0.67
N TYR A 236 -6.83 -3.87 0.38
CA TYR A 236 -6.33 -4.04 1.75
C TYR A 236 -6.65 -5.45 2.26
N PRO A 237 -5.89 -5.97 3.26
CA PRO A 237 -6.27 -7.19 3.97
C PRO A 237 -7.72 -7.12 4.44
N GLY A 238 -8.55 -8.09 4.07
CA GLY A 238 -9.95 -8.17 4.48
C GLY A 238 -10.88 -7.14 3.83
N GLY A 239 -10.46 -6.52 2.72
CA GLY A 239 -11.36 -5.81 1.80
C GLY A 239 -11.30 -4.28 1.82
N GLY A 240 -12.15 -3.67 0.99
CA GLY A 240 -12.30 -2.21 0.90
C GLY A 240 -11.18 -1.48 0.15
N GLY A 241 -10.52 -2.16 -0.81
CA GLY A 241 -9.63 -1.57 -1.80
C GLY A 241 -10.29 -1.45 -3.18
N HIS A 242 -9.50 -1.49 -4.26
CA HIS A 242 -9.97 -1.44 -5.64
C HIS A 242 -11.00 -2.53 -5.98
N ALA A 243 -11.90 -2.23 -6.92
CA ALA A 243 -12.95 -3.14 -7.36
C ALA A 243 -12.38 -4.50 -7.84
N GLY A 244 -12.99 -5.59 -7.39
CA GLY A 244 -12.61 -6.95 -7.79
C GLY A 244 -11.40 -7.53 -7.05
N ASN A 245 -10.81 -6.82 -6.08
CA ASN A 245 -9.79 -7.40 -5.20
C ASN A 245 -10.36 -8.62 -4.45
N HIS A 246 -9.60 -9.71 -4.35
CA HIS A 246 -10.00 -10.88 -3.59
C HIS A 246 -9.76 -10.61 -2.09
N GLU A 247 -10.73 -10.99 -1.26
CA GLU A 247 -10.75 -10.69 0.17
C GLU A 247 -11.19 -11.90 1.00
N SER A 248 -10.65 -12.01 2.21
CA SER A 248 -11.01 -13.04 3.18
C SER A 248 -10.89 -12.52 4.61
N ALA A 249 -11.77 -12.96 5.51
CA ALA A 249 -11.61 -12.69 6.94
C ALA A 249 -10.30 -13.26 7.52
N SER A 250 -9.69 -14.26 6.87
CA SER A 250 -8.37 -14.79 7.23
C SER A 250 -7.20 -13.90 6.82
N ASP A 251 -7.41 -12.87 6.00
CA ASP A 251 -6.37 -11.94 5.55
C ASP A 251 -5.66 -11.28 6.73
N LYS A 252 -6.36 -11.05 7.84
CA LYS A 252 -5.79 -10.49 9.07
C LYS A 252 -4.60 -11.29 9.61
N GLN A 253 -4.72 -12.61 9.65
CA GLN A 253 -3.61 -13.47 10.07
C GLN A 253 -2.67 -13.78 8.90
N ASN A 254 -3.20 -13.89 7.68
CA ASN A 254 -2.40 -14.20 6.50
C ASN A 254 -1.42 -13.08 6.14
N PHE A 255 -1.76 -11.80 6.36
CA PHE A 255 -0.85 -10.67 6.21
C PHE A 255 0.33 -10.76 7.21
N THR A 256 0.05 -11.03 8.49
CA THR A 256 1.09 -11.28 9.50
C THR A 256 2.02 -12.43 9.09
N LEU A 257 1.46 -13.51 8.55
CA LEU A 257 2.22 -14.68 8.09
C LEU A 257 3.01 -14.40 6.79
N LEU A 258 2.50 -13.55 5.91
CA LEU A 258 3.19 -13.12 4.68
C LEU A 258 4.39 -12.23 5.01
N LEU A 259 4.22 -11.24 5.89
CA LEU A 259 5.33 -10.40 6.39
C LEU A 259 6.39 -11.23 7.12
N LYS A 260 5.98 -12.23 7.90
CA LYS A 260 6.90 -13.19 8.52
C LYS A 260 7.72 -13.97 7.49
N GLU A 261 7.07 -14.46 6.43
CA GLU A 261 7.73 -15.25 5.37
C GLU A 261 8.72 -14.38 4.58
N PHE A 262 8.33 -13.16 4.19
CA PHE A 262 9.23 -12.18 3.59
C PHE A 262 10.45 -11.90 4.47
N ARG A 263 10.25 -11.58 5.77
CA ARG A 263 11.35 -11.34 6.70
C ARG A 263 12.31 -12.53 6.78
N THR A 264 11.74 -13.74 6.92
CA THR A 264 12.52 -14.99 7.03
C THR A 264 13.42 -15.22 5.81
N GLN A 265 12.90 -15.07 4.60
CA GLN A 265 13.68 -15.29 3.38
C GLN A 265 14.64 -14.12 3.08
N LEU A 266 14.25 -12.87 3.38
CA LEU A 266 15.13 -11.70 3.26
C LEU A 266 16.31 -11.76 4.24
N ASP A 267 16.13 -12.29 5.44
CA ASP A 267 17.24 -12.53 6.39
C ASP A 267 18.19 -13.63 5.89
N ALA A 268 17.65 -14.73 5.36
CA ALA A 268 18.47 -15.81 4.79
C ALA A 268 19.28 -15.35 3.57
N GLN A 269 18.68 -14.57 2.67
CA GLN A 269 19.38 -13.94 1.54
C GLN A 269 20.39 -12.88 2.03
N GLY A 270 20.03 -12.11 3.07
CA GLY A 270 20.92 -11.14 3.70
C GLY A 270 22.20 -11.72 4.30
N VAL A 271 22.12 -12.92 4.89
CA VAL A 271 23.31 -13.68 5.34
C VAL A 271 24.21 -14.06 4.16
N THR A 272 23.62 -14.41 3.02
CA THR A 272 24.37 -14.79 1.81
C THR A 272 25.10 -13.58 1.20
N ASP A 273 24.45 -12.43 1.16
CA ASP A 273 24.95 -11.21 0.52
C ASP A 273 25.70 -10.27 1.47
N ASN A 274 25.82 -10.65 2.76
CA ASN A 274 26.34 -9.80 3.85
C ASN A 274 25.64 -8.42 3.93
N LYS A 275 24.31 -8.44 3.87
CA LYS A 275 23.44 -7.25 3.77
C LYS A 275 22.18 -7.41 4.62
N THR A 276 21.69 -6.32 5.22
CA THR A 276 20.36 -6.31 5.83
C THR A 276 19.35 -5.73 4.84
N TYR A 277 18.46 -6.59 4.32
CA TYR A 277 17.37 -6.16 3.44
C TYR A 277 16.20 -5.58 4.22
N GLY A 278 15.71 -4.41 3.78
CA GLY A 278 14.51 -3.78 4.29
C GLY A 278 13.25 -4.61 4.01
N LEU A 279 12.27 -4.48 4.89
CA LEU A 279 10.90 -4.92 4.63
C LEU A 279 9.98 -3.80 5.11
N ALA A 280 9.24 -3.18 4.21
CA ALA A 280 8.24 -2.16 4.54
C ALA A 280 6.83 -2.67 4.21
N ALA A 281 5.83 -1.91 4.60
CA ALA A 281 4.48 -2.04 4.10
C ALA A 281 3.79 -0.67 4.09
N ALA A 282 3.07 -0.38 3.01
CA ALA A 282 2.06 0.68 2.99
C ALA A 282 0.72 0.13 3.51
N VAL A 283 0.00 0.94 4.29
CA VAL A 283 -1.25 0.52 4.93
C VAL A 283 -2.25 1.67 5.04
N GLY A 284 -3.54 1.34 4.96
CA GLY A 284 -4.61 2.32 5.11
C GLY A 284 -4.68 2.98 6.49
N ALA A 285 -5.06 4.27 6.52
CA ALA A 285 -5.25 5.05 7.74
C ALA A 285 -6.62 4.86 8.42
N GLY A 286 -7.60 4.26 7.74
CA GLY A 286 -8.96 4.07 8.27
C GLY A 286 -9.08 2.93 9.29
N GLN A 287 -9.79 3.16 10.40
CA GLN A 287 -10.03 2.12 11.43
C GLN A 287 -10.76 0.89 10.88
N ASP A 288 -11.60 1.08 9.85
CA ASP A 288 -12.25 0.03 9.07
C ASP A 288 -11.26 -0.92 8.37
N LYS A 289 -10.08 -0.42 8.01
CA LYS A 289 -8.97 -1.15 7.37
C LYS A 289 -7.99 -1.68 8.43
N ILE A 290 -7.60 -0.85 9.40
CA ILE A 290 -6.63 -1.18 10.46
C ILE A 290 -7.12 -2.35 11.32
N LYS A 291 -8.43 -2.48 11.58
CA LYS A 291 -9.01 -3.63 12.30
C LYS A 291 -8.73 -4.98 11.64
N ASN A 292 -8.43 -4.99 10.34
CA ASN A 292 -8.08 -6.20 9.59
C ASN A 292 -6.58 -6.53 9.66
N ILE A 293 -5.80 -5.89 10.54
CA ILE A 293 -4.37 -6.18 10.73
C ILE A 293 -4.09 -6.51 12.21
N GLU A 294 -3.15 -7.43 12.47
CA GLU A 294 -2.63 -7.70 13.81
C GLU A 294 -1.52 -6.68 14.15
N THR A 295 -1.94 -5.44 14.45
CA THR A 295 -1.08 -4.27 14.70
C THR A 295 -0.01 -4.53 15.77
N ASP A 296 -0.34 -5.38 16.75
CA ASP A 296 0.50 -5.82 17.87
C ASP A 296 1.60 -6.82 17.47
N LYS A 297 1.49 -7.44 16.29
CA LYS A 297 2.39 -8.52 15.83
C LYS A 297 3.25 -8.13 14.64
N VAL A 298 2.72 -7.35 13.69
CA VAL A 298 3.40 -7.08 12.41
C VAL A 298 4.68 -6.24 12.57
N GLY A 299 4.74 -5.35 13.56
CA GLY A 299 5.86 -4.43 13.79
C GLY A 299 7.21 -5.09 14.11
N GLN A 300 7.25 -6.40 14.39
CA GLN A 300 8.50 -7.15 14.57
C GLN A 300 9.21 -7.48 13.24
N TYR A 301 8.46 -7.62 12.15
CA TYR A 301 8.99 -8.01 10.83
C TYR A 301 9.40 -6.81 9.98
N LEU A 302 8.70 -5.69 10.14
CA LEU A 302 8.91 -4.48 9.35
C LEU A 302 10.12 -3.67 9.81
N THR A 303 10.79 -3.02 8.86
CA THR A 303 11.79 -1.96 9.07
C THR A 303 11.07 -0.66 9.43
N PHE A 304 10.07 -0.29 8.63
CA PHE A 304 9.12 0.80 8.87
C PHE A 304 7.74 0.46 8.27
N LEU A 305 6.75 1.29 8.57
CA LEU A 305 5.36 1.20 8.13
C LEU A 305 4.92 2.57 7.60
N ASP A 306 4.50 2.61 6.34
CA ASP A 306 4.03 3.82 5.67
C ASP A 306 2.50 3.88 5.78
N VAL A 307 1.99 4.61 6.77
CA VAL A 307 0.52 4.73 6.95
C VAL A 307 0.01 5.81 6.00
N MET A 308 -0.83 5.42 5.05
CA MET A 308 -1.41 6.28 4.01
C MET A 308 -2.42 7.27 4.60
N THR A 309 -1.88 8.30 5.26
CA THR A 309 -2.57 9.36 6.00
C THR A 309 -3.13 10.46 5.09
N TYR A 310 -3.70 10.03 3.97
CA TYR A 310 -4.33 10.81 2.92
C TYR A 310 -5.54 10.02 2.37
N ASP A 311 -6.16 10.46 1.29
CA ASP A 311 -7.32 9.79 0.67
C ASP A 311 -8.54 9.55 1.58
N MET A 312 -8.68 10.37 2.63
CA MET A 312 -9.80 10.30 3.56
C MET A 312 -11.10 10.80 2.93
N HIS A 313 -11.02 11.69 1.93
CA HIS A 313 -12.14 12.21 1.15
C HIS A 313 -11.73 12.53 -0.29
N GLY A 314 -12.64 12.33 -1.25
CA GLY A 314 -12.33 12.45 -2.68
C GLY A 314 -13.54 12.34 -3.60
N ALA A 315 -13.28 12.15 -4.90
CA ALA A 315 -14.27 12.16 -5.98
C ALA A 315 -15.42 11.14 -5.84
N TRP A 316 -15.25 10.11 -5.01
CA TRP A 316 -16.32 9.17 -4.64
C TRP A 316 -17.46 9.84 -3.86
N ASP A 317 -17.15 10.89 -3.09
CA ASP A 317 -18.13 11.80 -2.48
C ASP A 317 -18.59 12.81 -3.56
N ALA A 318 -19.15 12.33 -4.67
CA ALA A 318 -19.26 13.09 -5.93
C ALA A 318 -20.06 14.41 -5.82
N GLN A 319 -21.11 14.44 -5.00
CA GLN A 319 -21.92 15.64 -4.71
C GLN A 319 -21.48 16.35 -3.41
N GLY A 320 -20.29 16.01 -2.90
CA GLY A 320 -19.79 16.43 -1.60
C GLY A 320 -20.43 15.66 -0.43
N PRO A 321 -20.27 16.17 0.80
CA PRO A 321 -19.63 17.44 1.13
C PRO A 321 -18.14 17.46 0.75
N THR A 322 -17.66 18.59 0.23
CA THR A 322 -16.23 18.87 0.10
C THR A 322 -15.56 18.74 1.45
N ASN A 323 -14.46 18.00 1.53
CA ASN A 323 -13.80 17.73 2.80
C ASN A 323 -12.29 17.60 2.56
N HIS A 324 -11.51 17.50 3.63
CA HIS A 324 -10.07 17.39 3.56
C HIS A 324 -9.65 15.97 3.21
N GLN A 325 -8.71 15.80 2.28
CA GLN A 325 -8.19 14.46 1.95
C GLN A 325 -7.25 13.91 3.02
N ALA A 326 -6.63 14.78 3.81
CA ALA A 326 -5.59 14.43 4.79
C ALA A 326 -5.66 15.32 6.06
N PRO A 327 -6.81 15.38 6.78
CA PRO A 327 -6.97 16.17 8.01
C PRO A 327 -6.16 15.60 9.17
N LEU A 328 -5.34 16.42 9.81
CA LEU A 328 -4.54 15.98 10.97
C LEU A 328 -5.45 15.55 12.13
N TYR A 329 -6.52 16.31 12.36
CA TYR A 329 -7.57 16.04 13.33
C TYR A 329 -8.96 16.16 12.69
N SER A 330 -9.95 15.45 13.23
CA SER A 330 -11.36 15.70 12.92
C SER A 330 -11.82 16.99 13.62
N GLY A 331 -12.26 17.99 12.86
CA GLY A 331 -12.92 19.17 13.41
C GLY A 331 -14.33 18.88 13.96
N ALA A 332 -14.87 19.78 14.77
CA ALA A 332 -16.24 19.70 15.27
C ALA A 332 -17.29 19.92 14.15
N LYS A 333 -16.89 20.62 13.09
CA LYS A 333 -17.72 20.91 11.90
C LYS A 333 -17.58 19.89 10.77
N ASP A 334 -16.67 18.93 10.90
CA ASP A 334 -16.47 17.89 9.88
C ASP A 334 -17.79 17.13 9.65
N PRO A 335 -18.37 17.15 8.44
CA PRO A 335 -19.64 16.51 8.14
C PRO A 335 -19.54 15.00 7.92
N MET A 336 -18.34 14.41 7.94
CA MET A 336 -18.15 12.98 7.74
C MET A 336 -18.98 12.16 8.74
N THR A 337 -19.71 11.17 8.23
CA THR A 337 -20.40 10.19 9.05
C THR A 337 -19.38 9.26 9.73
N PRO A 338 -19.44 9.06 11.06
CA PRO A 338 -18.53 8.16 11.75
C PRO A 338 -18.43 6.75 11.16
N ILE A 339 -17.21 6.23 11.18
CA ILE A 339 -16.84 4.92 10.65
C ILE A 339 -17.45 3.85 11.56
N LYS A 340 -18.26 2.96 11.02
CA LYS A 340 -18.85 1.86 11.81
C LYS A 340 -17.81 0.79 12.17
N PRO A 341 -17.93 0.14 13.35
CA PRO A 341 -19.04 0.22 14.30
C PRO A 341 -18.92 1.34 15.34
N GLY A 342 -17.78 2.03 15.43
CA GLY A 342 -17.50 3.06 16.43
C GLY A 342 -18.02 4.46 16.08
N THR A 343 -17.43 5.45 16.75
CA THR A 343 -17.80 6.87 16.70
C THR A 343 -16.71 7.76 16.09
N GLY A 344 -15.57 7.19 15.73
CA GLY A 344 -14.45 7.89 15.09
C GLY A 344 -14.71 8.27 13.63
N LYS A 345 -14.00 9.30 13.16
CA LYS A 345 -13.93 9.73 11.76
C LYS A 345 -12.52 9.52 11.22
N TYR A 346 -12.32 9.67 9.91
CA TYR A 346 -10.98 9.64 9.34
C TYR A 346 -10.21 10.89 9.77
N SER A 347 -9.12 10.69 10.50
CA SER A 347 -8.09 11.69 10.72
C SER A 347 -6.76 11.02 10.97
N ILE A 348 -5.68 11.74 10.72
CA ILE A 348 -4.32 11.23 10.95
C ILE A 348 -4.12 10.85 12.42
N ASP A 349 -4.61 11.67 13.34
CA ASP A 349 -4.50 11.39 14.78
C ASP A 349 -5.26 10.11 15.19
N SER A 350 -6.45 9.87 14.63
CA SER A 350 -7.19 8.62 14.84
C SER A 350 -6.44 7.41 14.29
N ALA A 351 -5.86 7.52 13.09
CA ALA A 351 -5.08 6.46 12.46
C ALA A 351 -3.84 6.08 13.29
N ILE A 352 -3.05 7.08 13.67
CA ILE A 352 -1.81 6.88 14.44
C ILE A 352 -2.11 6.30 15.83
N LYS A 353 -3.18 6.75 16.51
CA LYS A 353 -3.63 6.18 17.79
C LYS A 353 -4.11 4.74 17.63
N ALA A 354 -4.88 4.42 16.61
CA ALA A 354 -5.33 3.06 16.34
C ALA A 354 -4.15 2.10 16.13
N TRP A 355 -3.11 2.49 15.38
CA TRP A 355 -1.90 1.68 15.21
C TRP A 355 -1.09 1.52 16.49
N THR A 356 -0.86 2.61 17.24
CA THR A 356 0.10 2.64 18.36
C THR A 356 -0.53 2.23 19.70
N VAL A 357 -1.67 2.81 20.06
CA VAL A 357 -2.37 2.62 21.34
C VAL A 357 -3.48 1.57 21.22
N GLY A 358 -4.13 1.51 20.06
CA GLY A 358 -5.29 0.65 19.81
C GLY A 358 -6.60 1.43 19.87
N ASP A 359 -7.67 0.77 19.42
CA ASP A 359 -9.02 1.31 19.45
C ASP A 359 -10.02 0.18 19.71
N ALA A 360 -10.60 0.21 20.92
CA ALA A 360 -11.49 -0.83 21.41
C ALA A 360 -12.85 -0.84 20.69
N GLU A 361 -13.32 0.30 20.15
CA GLU A 361 -14.60 0.33 19.42
C GLU A 361 -14.51 -0.48 18.11
N TYR A 362 -13.32 -0.53 17.50
CA TYR A 362 -13.07 -1.23 16.24
C TYR A 362 -12.37 -2.59 16.42
N GLY A 363 -12.05 -2.99 17.67
CA GLY A 363 -11.32 -4.23 17.95
C GLY A 363 -9.85 -4.20 17.51
N ILE A 364 -9.24 -3.01 17.49
CA ILE A 364 -7.84 -2.80 17.11
C ILE A 364 -6.95 -2.91 18.37
N PRO A 365 -6.00 -3.85 18.45
CA PRO A 365 -5.22 -4.06 19.67
C PRO A 365 -4.11 -3.03 19.90
N GLY A 366 -3.75 -2.23 18.88
CA GLY A 366 -2.65 -1.26 18.96
C GLY A 366 -1.30 -1.95 19.00
N GLY A 367 -0.35 -1.40 19.76
CA GLY A 367 0.95 -2.01 20.03
C GLY A 367 1.99 -1.88 18.92
N PHE A 368 1.68 -1.24 17.79
CA PHE A 368 2.68 -1.01 16.75
C PHE A 368 3.72 0.02 17.24
N PRO A 369 5.05 -0.22 17.08
CA PRO A 369 6.07 0.71 17.56
C PRO A 369 6.01 2.06 16.81
N ALA A 370 5.63 3.14 17.50
CA ALA A 370 5.51 4.48 16.94
C ALA A 370 6.73 4.89 16.09
N LYS A 371 7.94 4.67 16.62
CA LYS A 371 9.24 4.93 15.96
C LYS A 371 9.51 4.17 14.66
N LYS A 372 8.60 3.32 14.21
CA LYS A 372 8.63 2.64 12.90
C LYS A 372 7.56 3.15 11.94
N ILE A 373 6.63 4.01 12.37
CA ILE A 373 5.59 4.59 11.51
C ILE A 373 6.13 5.85 10.83
N ASN A 374 5.91 5.98 9.53
CA ASN A 374 6.13 7.21 8.80
C ASN A 374 4.82 7.95 8.53
N MET A 375 4.84 9.27 8.66
CA MET A 375 3.73 10.16 8.31
C MET A 375 3.61 10.31 6.79
N GLY A 376 2.46 9.97 6.20
CA GLY A 376 2.19 10.09 4.77
C GLY A 376 1.77 11.50 4.35
N ILE A 377 2.42 12.01 3.30
CA ILE A 377 2.23 13.35 2.73
C ILE A 377 1.84 13.22 1.23
N PRO A 378 0.63 13.61 0.81
CA PRO A 378 0.25 13.59 -0.60
C PRO A 378 0.83 14.79 -1.36
N PHE A 379 1.37 14.56 -2.55
CA PHE A 379 1.82 15.60 -3.50
C PHE A 379 0.81 15.86 -4.65
N TYR A 380 -0.34 15.21 -4.59
CA TYR A 380 -1.52 15.45 -5.42
C TYR A 380 -2.70 15.99 -4.58
N TYR A 381 -3.71 16.48 -5.28
CA TYR A 381 -4.87 17.17 -4.71
C TYR A 381 -6.16 16.45 -5.10
N ARG A 382 -7.11 16.42 -4.17
CA ARG A 382 -8.48 15.94 -4.41
C ARG A 382 -9.44 17.12 -4.48
N GLY A 383 -10.43 17.08 -5.38
CA GLY A 383 -11.24 18.27 -5.64
C GLY A 383 -12.61 18.06 -6.28
N TRP A 384 -13.43 19.10 -6.13
CA TRP A 384 -14.83 19.17 -6.54
C TRP A 384 -15.11 20.52 -7.22
N THR A 385 -16.14 20.58 -8.07
CA THR A 385 -16.57 21.81 -8.74
C THR A 385 -18.07 22.08 -8.59
N GLY A 386 -18.49 23.29 -8.95
CA GLY A 386 -19.83 23.82 -8.64
C GLY A 386 -20.06 24.02 -7.14
N VAL A 387 -18.98 24.27 -6.40
CA VAL A 387 -18.97 24.38 -4.94
C VAL A 387 -19.31 25.83 -4.53
N PRO A 388 -20.40 26.05 -3.77
CA PRO A 388 -20.78 27.40 -3.33
C PRO A 388 -19.83 27.91 -2.24
N ASN A 389 -19.62 29.22 -2.19
CA ASN A 389 -18.72 29.82 -1.18
C ASN A 389 -19.34 29.73 0.22
N ASN A 390 -20.59 30.18 0.36
CA ASN A 390 -21.36 30.25 1.62
C ASN A 390 -20.62 30.89 2.82
N GLY A 391 -19.61 31.71 2.56
CA GLY A 391 -18.79 32.38 3.59
C GLY A 391 -17.71 31.48 4.21
N VAL A 392 -17.51 30.27 3.69
CA VAL A 392 -16.55 29.27 4.18
C VAL A 392 -15.59 28.79 3.09
N SER A 393 -15.46 29.54 1.99
CA SER A 393 -14.56 29.24 0.86
C SER A 393 -14.70 27.80 0.34
N GLY A 394 -15.95 27.32 0.25
CA GLY A 394 -16.26 26.00 -0.28
C GLY A 394 -15.93 24.82 0.64
N LEU A 395 -15.55 25.02 1.90
CA LEU A 395 -15.32 23.94 2.87
C LEU A 395 -16.63 23.34 3.42
N PHE A 396 -16.73 22.01 3.46
CA PHE A 396 -17.92 21.27 3.94
C PHE A 396 -19.22 21.61 3.18
N GLN A 397 -19.09 21.94 1.88
CA GLN A 397 -20.21 22.34 1.01
C GLN A 397 -20.56 21.25 0.01
N SER A 398 -21.81 21.24 -0.47
CA SER A 398 -22.21 20.39 -1.59
C SER A 398 -21.47 20.76 -2.89
N ALA A 399 -21.28 19.80 -3.77
CA ALA A 399 -20.70 19.97 -5.10
C ALA A 399 -21.67 19.52 -6.20
N THR A 400 -21.45 19.97 -7.44
CA THR A 400 -22.15 19.41 -8.61
C THR A 400 -21.48 18.16 -9.17
N GLY A 401 -20.22 17.93 -8.82
CA GLY A 401 -19.40 16.81 -9.28
C GLY A 401 -17.94 16.94 -8.83
N PRO A 402 -17.11 15.93 -9.12
CA PRO A 402 -15.66 16.05 -9.01
C PRO A 402 -15.13 17.17 -9.92
N ALA A 403 -14.01 17.78 -9.54
CA ALA A 403 -13.32 18.75 -10.39
C ALA A 403 -12.77 18.05 -11.66
N ALA A 404 -12.44 18.82 -12.70
CA ALA A 404 -11.80 18.23 -13.87
C ALA A 404 -10.42 17.66 -13.50
N GLY A 405 -10.13 16.43 -13.94
CA GLY A 405 -8.76 15.90 -13.94
C GLY A 405 -7.89 16.64 -14.94
N ALA A 406 -6.59 16.32 -14.97
CA ALA A 406 -5.65 16.92 -15.90
C ALA A 406 -4.80 15.84 -16.61
N ALA A 407 -4.17 16.22 -17.73
CA ALA A 407 -3.60 15.24 -18.66
C ALA A 407 -2.45 14.41 -18.06
N MET A 408 -1.71 14.96 -17.09
CA MET A 408 -0.55 14.30 -16.49
C MET A 408 -0.98 13.36 -15.37
N SER A 409 -2.11 13.67 -14.68
CA SER A 409 -2.86 12.79 -13.78
C SER A 409 -3.82 11.81 -14.49
N GLY A 410 -3.63 11.57 -15.79
CA GLY A 410 -4.44 10.60 -16.56
C GLY A 410 -5.87 11.06 -16.86
N ASN A 411 -6.20 12.33 -16.61
CA ASN A 411 -7.55 12.92 -16.66
C ASN A 411 -8.54 12.32 -15.66
N VAL A 412 -8.07 11.70 -14.57
CA VAL A 412 -8.93 11.14 -13.52
C VAL A 412 -9.74 12.27 -12.84
N PRO A 413 -11.09 12.24 -12.88
CA PRO A 413 -11.90 13.29 -12.29
C PRO A 413 -11.63 13.47 -10.79
N GLY A 414 -11.47 14.72 -10.38
CA GLY A 414 -11.22 15.11 -9.01
C GLY A 414 -9.80 14.86 -8.52
N ILE A 415 -8.83 14.56 -9.41
CA ILE A 415 -7.41 14.42 -9.06
C ILE A 415 -6.53 15.30 -9.98
N GLN A 416 -5.69 16.13 -9.38
CA GLN A 416 -4.60 16.85 -10.08
C GLN A 416 -3.32 16.85 -9.25
N MET A 417 -2.18 16.84 -9.92
CA MET A 417 -0.85 16.90 -9.31
C MET A 417 -0.51 18.33 -8.86
N TYR A 418 0.37 18.49 -7.87
CA TYR A 418 0.88 19.80 -7.46
C TYR A 418 1.35 20.67 -8.65
N LYS A 419 2.08 20.07 -9.59
CA LYS A 419 2.60 20.77 -10.78
C LYS A 419 1.51 21.25 -11.76
N GLU A 420 0.34 20.60 -11.77
CA GLU A 420 -0.78 20.93 -12.66
C GLU A 420 -1.59 22.12 -12.13
N LEU A 421 -1.64 22.30 -10.81
CA LEU A 421 -2.35 23.40 -10.13
C LEU A 421 -1.52 24.70 -9.98
N ALA A 422 -0.56 24.95 -10.87
CA ALA A 422 0.21 26.19 -10.88
C ALA A 422 -0.69 27.43 -11.12
N GLY A 423 -0.45 28.52 -10.38
CA GLY A 423 -1.37 29.67 -10.28
C GLY A 423 -2.54 29.47 -9.30
N PHE A 424 -2.67 28.28 -8.70
CA PHE A 424 -3.70 27.91 -7.73
C PHE A 424 -3.09 27.59 -6.36
N VAL A 425 -2.19 26.61 -6.29
CA VAL A 425 -1.55 26.17 -5.02
C VAL A 425 -0.44 27.10 -4.53
N ASP A 426 0.04 27.98 -5.41
CA ASP A 426 1.04 29.03 -5.15
C ASP A 426 0.41 30.43 -5.01
N ASN A 427 -0.93 30.52 -4.93
CA ASN A 427 -1.68 31.77 -4.87
C ASN A 427 -2.32 32.00 -3.49
N PRO A 428 -1.75 32.86 -2.62
CA PRO A 428 -2.27 33.09 -1.27
C PRO A 428 -3.71 33.61 -1.19
N ALA A 429 -4.25 34.20 -2.27
CA ALA A 429 -5.65 34.64 -2.31
C ALA A 429 -6.64 33.49 -2.54
N LYS A 430 -6.15 32.32 -2.98
CA LYS A 430 -6.91 31.08 -3.14
C LYS A 430 -6.62 30.06 -2.04
N THR A 431 -5.59 30.25 -1.22
CA THR A 431 -5.17 29.32 -0.17
C THR A 431 -5.83 29.66 1.17
N PHE A 432 -6.48 28.67 1.78
CA PHE A 432 -7.17 28.77 3.07
C PHE A 432 -6.62 27.75 4.06
N TRP A 433 -6.83 28.01 5.35
CA TRP A 433 -6.36 27.16 6.45
C TRP A 433 -7.54 26.74 7.32
N ASP A 434 -7.65 25.44 7.61
CA ASP A 434 -8.53 24.92 8.64
C ASP A 434 -7.71 24.72 9.92
N ASP A 435 -8.00 25.52 10.94
CA ASP A 435 -7.27 25.46 12.22
C ASP A 435 -7.77 24.36 13.16
N GLU A 436 -8.95 23.78 12.93
CA GLU A 436 -9.40 22.58 13.66
C GLU A 436 -8.70 21.34 13.08
N ALA A 437 -8.73 21.18 11.75
CA ALA A 437 -8.13 20.05 11.06
C ALA A 437 -6.60 20.17 10.82
N LYS A 438 -6.01 21.34 11.12
CA LYS A 438 -4.59 21.70 10.88
C LYS A 438 -4.11 21.36 9.47
N THR A 439 -4.92 21.71 8.47
CA THR A 439 -4.64 21.40 7.07
C THR A 439 -5.08 22.51 6.13
N THR A 440 -4.63 22.41 4.89
CA THR A 440 -4.80 23.45 3.86
C THR A 440 -5.83 23.01 2.83
N TYR A 441 -6.59 23.99 2.35
CA TYR A 441 -7.50 23.83 1.23
C TYR A 441 -7.46 25.07 0.33
N PHE A 442 -7.95 24.93 -0.89
CA PHE A 442 -7.80 25.95 -1.92
C PHE A 442 -9.12 26.13 -2.66
N TYR A 443 -9.51 27.37 -2.92
CA TYR A 443 -10.81 27.69 -3.53
C TYR A 443 -10.73 28.94 -4.41
N ASP A 444 -11.38 28.90 -5.58
CA ASP A 444 -11.37 29.99 -6.56
C ASP A 444 -12.72 30.70 -6.77
N GLY A 445 -13.75 30.32 -6.00
CA GLY A 445 -15.13 30.79 -6.20
C GLY A 445 -16.07 29.77 -6.83
N SER A 446 -15.56 28.62 -7.32
CA SER A 446 -16.39 27.51 -7.83
C SER A 446 -15.78 26.12 -7.63
N THR A 447 -14.45 26.02 -7.61
CA THR A 447 -13.71 24.77 -7.50
C THR A 447 -12.95 24.71 -6.19
N PHE A 448 -13.13 23.63 -5.43
CA PHE A 448 -12.44 23.35 -4.17
C PHE A 448 -11.40 22.25 -4.40
N TRP A 449 -10.19 22.46 -3.89
CA TRP A 449 -9.12 21.47 -3.83
C TRP A 449 -8.61 21.33 -2.40
N THR A 450 -8.33 20.10 -1.96
CA THR A 450 -7.68 19.79 -0.68
C THR A 450 -6.36 19.09 -0.94
N GLY A 451 -5.36 19.39 -0.11
CA GLY A 451 -4.00 18.87 -0.21
C GLY A 451 -3.03 19.78 0.54
N GLU A 452 -1.74 19.56 0.35
CA GLU A 452 -0.74 20.17 1.22
C GLU A 452 -0.33 21.60 0.85
N ASP A 453 0.16 22.35 1.83
CA ASP A 453 1.10 23.44 1.62
C ASP A 453 2.26 23.33 2.63
N ALA A 454 3.12 24.34 2.67
CA ALA A 454 4.25 24.32 3.60
C ALA A 454 3.84 24.38 5.10
N ARG A 455 2.61 24.79 5.42
CA ARG A 455 2.12 24.88 6.81
C ARG A 455 1.52 23.55 7.27
N SER A 456 0.72 22.90 6.41
CA SER A 456 0.15 21.58 6.73
C SER A 456 1.26 20.51 6.89
N ILE A 457 2.27 20.52 6.01
CA ILE A 457 3.44 19.62 6.13
C ILE A 457 4.18 19.87 7.45
N GLN A 458 4.38 21.13 7.86
CA GLN A 458 5.01 21.42 9.15
C GLN A 458 4.17 20.88 10.32
N ALA A 459 2.86 21.13 10.33
CA ALA A 459 1.97 20.67 11.40
C ALA A 459 1.95 19.13 11.53
N LYS A 460 1.94 18.41 10.40
CA LYS A 460 1.97 16.94 10.35
C LYS A 460 3.29 16.35 10.84
N VAL A 461 4.41 16.98 10.49
CA VAL A 461 5.73 16.49 10.93
C VAL A 461 6.04 16.91 12.37
N ASP A 462 5.55 18.06 12.84
CA ASP A 462 5.57 18.40 14.28
C ASP A 462 4.76 17.38 15.09
N TYR A 463 3.56 17.01 14.61
CA TYR A 463 2.79 15.91 15.20
C TYR A 463 3.58 14.60 15.20
N ALA A 464 4.27 14.26 14.10
CA ALA A 464 5.06 13.05 13.98
C ALA A 464 6.17 13.00 15.05
N HIS A 465 6.94 14.07 15.22
CA HIS A 465 7.93 14.18 16.30
C HIS A 465 7.30 14.04 17.69
N CYS A 466 6.20 14.76 17.93
CA CYS A 466 5.50 14.77 19.22
C CYS A 466 4.88 13.43 19.62
N ASN A 467 4.60 12.55 18.65
CA ASN A 467 4.09 11.20 18.90
C ASN A 467 5.17 10.11 18.73
N GLY A 468 6.44 10.49 18.59
CA GLY A 468 7.55 9.53 18.52
C GLY A 468 7.59 8.72 17.24
N LEU A 469 7.07 9.26 16.13
CA LEU A 469 7.05 8.58 14.84
C LEU A 469 8.44 8.46 14.21
N GLY A 470 8.62 7.48 13.33
CA GLY A 470 9.91 7.14 12.71
C GLY A 470 10.36 8.10 11.61
N GLY A 471 9.44 8.85 10.98
CA GLY A 471 9.77 9.73 9.86
C GLY A 471 8.55 10.18 9.05
N SER A 472 8.79 10.47 7.77
CA SER A 472 7.80 10.93 6.81
C SER A 472 7.99 10.26 5.46
N PHE A 473 6.90 9.89 4.79
CA PHE A 473 6.91 9.44 3.40
C PHE A 473 5.96 10.26 2.52
N ALA A 474 6.19 10.26 1.20
CA ALA A 474 5.35 10.99 0.26
C ALA A 474 4.94 10.18 -0.98
N PHE A 475 3.69 10.39 -1.41
CA PHE A 475 3.15 9.88 -2.67
C PHE A 475 2.69 11.04 -3.56
N SER A 476 3.30 11.26 -4.74
CA SER A 476 4.60 10.72 -5.13
C SER A 476 5.47 11.74 -5.88
N LEU A 477 6.75 11.40 -6.10
CA LEU A 477 7.76 12.38 -6.52
C LEU A 477 7.45 13.05 -7.86
N TYR A 478 6.81 12.36 -8.80
CA TYR A 478 6.55 12.89 -10.12
C TYR A 478 5.43 13.94 -10.14
N ASP A 479 4.55 13.99 -9.13
CA ASP A 479 3.49 15.00 -8.99
C ASP A 479 4.05 16.43 -8.84
N LEU A 480 5.27 16.54 -8.30
CA LEU A 480 6.00 17.79 -8.16
C LEU A 480 6.67 18.25 -9.47
N GLY A 481 6.95 17.32 -10.39
CA GLY A 481 7.84 17.57 -11.52
C GLY A 481 9.20 18.10 -11.02
N THR A 482 9.68 19.20 -11.59
CA THR A 482 10.93 19.85 -11.13
C THR A 482 10.74 20.79 -9.92
N LYS A 483 9.52 21.01 -9.43
CA LYS A 483 9.23 21.92 -8.31
C LYS A 483 9.30 21.19 -6.96
N THR A 484 10.50 21.02 -6.42
CA THR A 484 10.74 20.28 -5.16
C THR A 484 10.16 20.92 -3.88
N THR A 485 9.45 22.05 -3.95
CA THR A 485 9.05 22.86 -2.80
C THR A 485 8.37 22.09 -1.65
N LEU A 486 7.42 21.20 -1.94
CA LEU A 486 6.76 20.39 -0.89
C LEU A 486 7.70 19.29 -0.35
N PHE A 487 8.53 18.68 -1.19
CA PHE A 487 9.53 17.70 -0.79
C PHE A 487 10.62 18.33 0.10
N ASP A 488 11.20 19.46 -0.32
CA ASP A 488 12.19 20.19 0.48
C ASP A 488 11.59 20.64 1.81
N LYS A 489 10.31 21.01 1.82
CA LYS A 489 9.61 21.31 3.07
C LYS A 489 9.48 20.08 3.97
N MET A 490 9.04 18.94 3.44
CA MET A 490 8.96 17.66 4.17
C MET A 490 10.33 17.29 4.76
N VAL A 491 11.39 17.29 3.95
CA VAL A 491 12.76 17.01 4.38
C VAL A 491 13.20 17.98 5.48
N SER A 492 12.97 19.28 5.32
CA SER A 492 13.36 20.30 6.31
C SER A 492 12.63 20.13 7.64
N ALA A 493 11.34 19.77 7.59
CA ALA A 493 10.54 19.53 8.79
C ALA A 493 11.02 18.25 9.49
N THR A 494 11.21 17.15 8.76
CA THR A 494 11.61 15.84 9.31
C THR A 494 13.07 15.82 9.78
N ASN A 495 13.92 16.71 9.26
CA ASN A 495 15.26 16.94 9.82
C ASN A 495 15.26 17.92 11.00
N GLY A 496 14.20 18.70 11.16
CA GLY A 496 14.01 19.67 12.23
C GLY A 496 13.55 19.03 13.53
N SER A 497 12.82 19.82 14.32
CA SER A 497 12.32 19.45 15.64
C SER A 497 10.99 20.13 15.93
N ALA A 498 10.04 19.42 16.55
CA ALA A 498 8.81 20.06 17.04
C ALA A 498 9.14 21.04 18.18
N ALA A 499 8.80 22.32 17.98
CA ALA A 499 9.06 23.36 18.98
C ALA A 499 8.17 23.23 20.23
N ASN A 500 6.96 22.70 20.06
CA ASN A 500 5.99 22.42 21.13
C ASN A 500 5.15 21.20 20.74
N CYS A 501 4.69 20.44 21.74
CA CYS A 501 3.77 19.32 21.56
C CYS A 501 2.42 19.63 22.21
N PRO A 502 1.56 20.46 21.56
CA PRO A 502 0.22 20.71 22.06
C PRO A 502 -0.60 19.42 22.05
N ALA A 503 -1.50 19.29 23.02
CA ALA A 503 -2.53 18.25 22.96
C ALA A 503 -3.44 18.47 21.74
N ALA A 504 -4.05 17.39 21.24
CA ALA A 504 -5.05 17.46 20.19
C ALA A 504 -6.18 18.46 20.59
N PRO A 505 -6.73 19.24 19.64
CA PRO A 505 -7.86 20.13 19.93
C PRO A 505 -9.01 19.36 20.59
N THR A 506 -9.42 19.76 21.79
CA THR A 506 -10.48 19.07 22.51
C THR A 506 -11.84 19.38 21.88
N SER A 507 -12.30 18.50 20.99
CA SER A 507 -13.68 18.50 20.49
C SER A 507 -14.65 18.03 21.58
N SER A 508 -14.91 18.89 22.58
CA SER A 508 -15.81 18.58 23.69
C SER A 508 -16.96 19.58 23.77
N PRO A 509 -18.20 19.13 23.47
CA PRO A 509 -19.34 19.46 24.29
C PRO A 509 -19.37 18.47 25.47
N SER A 510 -19.00 18.94 26.67
CA SER A 510 -19.33 18.21 27.89
C SER A 510 -20.84 18.02 27.97
N PRO A 511 -21.37 16.82 28.30
CA PRO A 511 -22.81 16.62 28.42
C PRO A 511 -23.33 17.39 29.64
N SER A 512 -23.81 18.61 29.40
CA SER A 512 -24.55 19.38 30.39
C SER A 512 -25.83 18.62 30.72
N GLN A 513 -25.90 18.07 31.94
CA GLN A 513 -27.12 17.51 32.47
C GLN A 513 -28.17 18.63 32.57
N SER A 514 -29.22 18.54 31.76
CA SER A 514 -30.43 19.35 31.92
C SER A 514 -31.65 18.44 32.02
N ALA A 515 -32.67 18.92 32.73
CA ALA A 515 -33.66 18.09 33.39
C ALA A 515 -34.67 17.41 32.44
N SER A 516 -35.19 16.29 32.93
CA SER A 516 -36.32 15.55 32.37
C SER A 516 -37.59 16.42 32.21
N PRO A 517 -38.30 16.30 31.07
CA PRO A 517 -39.73 16.56 30.98
C PRO A 517 -40.54 15.25 30.88
N SER A 518 -41.77 15.30 31.40
CA SER A 518 -42.69 14.15 31.51
C SER A 518 -43.27 13.66 30.16
N ALA A 519 -43.85 12.46 30.18
CA ALA A 519 -44.32 11.72 29.02
C ALA A 519 -45.62 12.24 28.38
N SER A 520 -45.81 11.97 27.07
CA SER A 520 -47.12 11.54 26.55
C SER A 520 -47.07 10.86 25.16
N ALA A 521 -47.91 9.83 25.00
CA ALA A 521 -48.53 9.27 23.79
C ALA A 521 -47.72 8.89 22.52
N SER A 522 -47.67 7.58 22.25
CA SER A 522 -47.42 6.99 20.91
C SER A 522 -48.56 7.27 19.91
N PRO A 523 -48.28 7.08 18.60
CA PRO A 523 -49.20 6.31 17.77
C PRO A 523 -48.55 5.08 17.12
N THR A 524 -49.38 4.06 16.90
CA THR A 524 -49.04 2.74 16.36
C THR A 524 -48.83 2.78 14.84
N VAL A 525 -47.87 2.02 14.31
CA VAL A 525 -47.73 1.77 12.86
C VAL A 525 -48.16 0.34 12.54
N SER A 526 -49.04 0.19 11.55
CA SER A 526 -49.61 -1.10 11.12
C SER A 526 -48.71 -1.79 10.09
N ALA A 527 -48.83 -3.12 9.97
CA ALA A 527 -47.95 -3.95 9.14
C ALA A 527 -48.64 -4.56 7.91
N SER A 528 -47.81 -5.13 7.00
CA SER A 528 -48.15 -6.05 5.88
C SER A 528 -48.51 -5.39 4.54
N PRO A 529 -48.33 -6.07 3.37
CA PRO A 529 -47.71 -7.37 3.12
C PRO A 529 -46.52 -7.37 2.12
N SER A 530 -45.90 -8.56 2.01
CA SER A 530 -44.88 -8.96 1.03
C SER A 530 -45.34 -8.90 -0.44
N ALA A 531 -44.39 -8.77 -1.38
CA ALA A 531 -44.60 -8.92 -2.82
C ALA A 531 -43.52 -9.82 -3.46
N SER A 532 -43.93 -10.61 -4.46
CA SER A 532 -43.19 -11.78 -4.99
C SER A 532 -41.98 -11.46 -5.87
N ALA A 533 -41.11 -12.47 -5.99
CA ALA A 533 -40.05 -12.53 -7.00
C ALA A 533 -40.62 -12.50 -8.44
N SER A 534 -39.85 -11.91 -9.36
CA SER A 534 -40.07 -11.99 -10.81
C SER A 534 -38.81 -12.53 -11.49
N ALA A 535 -38.98 -13.35 -12.52
CA ALA A 535 -37.91 -14.12 -13.14
C ALA A 535 -37.29 -13.42 -14.36
N SER A 536 -35.99 -13.65 -14.58
CA SER A 536 -35.30 -13.22 -15.81
C SER A 536 -35.81 -13.96 -17.05
N PRO A 537 -35.96 -13.30 -18.20
CA PRO A 537 -36.09 -13.97 -19.49
C PRO A 537 -34.72 -14.46 -19.96
N SER A 538 -34.63 -15.73 -20.35
CA SER A 538 -33.48 -16.30 -21.04
C SER A 538 -33.53 -15.98 -22.53
N VAL A 539 -32.43 -15.45 -23.09
CA VAL A 539 -32.32 -15.19 -24.54
C VAL A 539 -31.90 -16.47 -25.24
N SER A 540 -32.75 -16.99 -26.13
CA SER A 540 -32.44 -18.10 -27.01
C SER A 540 -31.80 -17.61 -28.32
N VAL A 541 -30.64 -18.15 -28.67
CA VAL A 541 -29.97 -17.89 -29.95
C VAL A 541 -30.24 -19.04 -30.91
N SER A 542 -30.76 -18.75 -32.09
CA SER A 542 -31.02 -19.73 -33.15
C SER A 542 -29.89 -19.71 -34.20
N PRO A 543 -29.39 -20.86 -34.69
CA PRO A 543 -28.22 -20.89 -35.57
C PRO A 543 -28.59 -21.05 -37.06
N SER A 544 -27.91 -20.32 -37.96
CA SER A 544 -27.40 -20.85 -39.24
C SER A 544 -26.65 -19.80 -40.08
N ALA A 545 -25.36 -20.03 -40.29
CA ALA A 545 -24.69 -19.87 -41.58
C ALA A 545 -23.41 -20.71 -41.56
N THR A 546 -23.25 -21.64 -42.50
CA THR A 546 -22.10 -22.55 -42.57
C THR A 546 -20.88 -21.86 -43.20
N ALA A 547 -19.85 -21.65 -42.38
CA ALA A 547 -18.49 -21.38 -42.82
C ALA A 547 -17.56 -22.49 -42.31
N THR A 548 -16.50 -22.79 -43.07
CA THR A 548 -15.55 -23.87 -42.79
C THR A 548 -14.89 -23.65 -41.43
N GLY A 549 -15.21 -24.46 -40.42
CA GLY A 549 -14.86 -24.16 -39.04
C GLY A 549 -13.35 -24.09 -38.77
N CYS A 550 -12.92 -23.05 -38.05
CA CYS A 550 -11.58 -22.95 -37.48
C CYS A 550 -11.22 -24.22 -36.69
N THR A 551 -10.02 -24.75 -36.90
CA THR A 551 -9.53 -25.96 -36.22
C THR A 551 -9.01 -25.73 -34.80
N VAL A 552 -9.08 -24.49 -34.29
CA VAL A 552 -8.65 -24.08 -32.95
C VAL A 552 -9.87 -23.69 -32.09
N PRO A 553 -9.84 -23.91 -30.76
CA PRO A 553 -10.97 -23.62 -29.88
C PRO A 553 -11.48 -22.17 -30.00
N SER A 554 -12.79 -21.96 -29.91
CA SER A 554 -13.35 -20.60 -29.88
C SER A 554 -12.80 -19.82 -28.69
N TRP A 555 -12.49 -18.54 -28.89
CA TRP A 555 -12.26 -17.62 -27.80
C TRP A 555 -13.50 -17.53 -26.90
N ASN A 556 -13.28 -17.38 -25.61
CA ASN A 556 -14.31 -17.25 -24.59
C ASN A 556 -13.83 -16.25 -23.54
N ALA A 557 -14.63 -15.20 -23.32
CA ALA A 557 -14.34 -14.11 -22.39
C ALA A 557 -14.02 -14.56 -20.95
N ALA A 558 -14.65 -15.64 -20.47
CA ALA A 558 -14.45 -16.18 -19.13
C ALA A 558 -13.29 -17.20 -19.05
N THR A 559 -12.63 -17.52 -20.16
CA THR A 559 -11.50 -18.46 -20.19
C THR A 559 -10.19 -17.72 -19.97
N VAL A 560 -9.44 -18.16 -18.96
CA VAL A 560 -8.06 -17.73 -18.76
C VAL A 560 -7.15 -18.47 -19.76
N TYR A 561 -6.32 -17.72 -20.47
CA TYR A 561 -5.29 -18.21 -21.39
C TYR A 561 -3.91 -17.97 -20.76
N PRO A 562 -3.40 -18.91 -19.94
CA PRO A 562 -2.33 -18.61 -18.99
C PRO A 562 -0.92 -18.61 -19.59
N THR A 563 -0.75 -19.14 -20.81
CA THR A 563 0.56 -19.34 -21.45
C THR A 563 0.55 -18.69 -22.81
N ALA A 564 1.59 -17.91 -23.11
CA ALA A 564 1.80 -17.33 -24.45
C ALA A 564 1.87 -18.43 -25.52
N GLY A 565 1.37 -18.14 -26.72
CA GLY A 565 1.32 -19.11 -27.83
C GLY A 565 0.04 -19.94 -27.92
N THR A 566 -0.91 -19.77 -27.00
CA THR A 566 -2.23 -20.41 -27.05
C THR A 566 -3.05 -19.84 -28.20
N LYS A 567 -3.61 -20.72 -29.04
CA LYS A 567 -4.40 -20.32 -30.22
C LYS A 567 -5.89 -20.46 -29.99
N VAL A 568 -6.65 -19.45 -30.42
CA VAL A 568 -8.11 -19.40 -30.38
C VAL A 568 -8.69 -18.95 -31.71
N SER A 569 -9.96 -19.24 -31.95
CA SER A 569 -10.74 -18.69 -33.07
C SER A 569 -11.72 -17.63 -32.58
N TRP A 570 -11.79 -16.50 -33.26
CA TRP A 570 -12.75 -15.44 -32.94
C TRP A 570 -13.12 -14.65 -34.20
N LYS A 571 -14.41 -14.40 -34.43
CA LYS A 571 -14.94 -13.62 -35.57
C LYS A 571 -14.32 -14.02 -36.93
N GLY A 572 -14.11 -15.32 -37.18
CA GLY A 572 -13.57 -15.84 -38.44
C GLY A 572 -12.06 -15.65 -38.64
N ARG A 573 -11.28 -15.61 -37.55
CA ARG A 573 -9.82 -15.46 -37.56
C ARG A 573 -9.17 -16.28 -36.45
N VAL A 574 -7.94 -16.76 -36.67
CA VAL A 574 -7.10 -17.35 -35.62
C VAL A 574 -6.33 -16.25 -34.92
N TYR A 575 -6.30 -16.28 -33.60
CA TYR A 575 -5.47 -15.42 -32.77
C TYR A 575 -4.55 -16.24 -31.87
N THR A 576 -3.38 -15.69 -31.56
CA THR A 576 -2.40 -16.28 -30.64
C THR A 576 -2.14 -15.29 -29.51
N ASN A 577 -2.29 -15.67 -28.23
CA ASN A 577 -1.98 -14.74 -27.14
C ASN A 577 -0.45 -14.55 -27.00
N LYS A 578 -0.03 -13.30 -26.77
CA LYS A 578 1.38 -12.93 -26.57
C LYS A 578 1.83 -13.12 -25.11
N TRP A 579 0.89 -13.03 -24.17
CA TRP A 579 1.09 -13.22 -22.72
C TRP A 579 -0.22 -13.69 -22.07
N TRP A 580 -0.25 -13.80 -20.73
CA TRP A 580 -1.45 -14.17 -19.96
C TRP A 580 -2.63 -13.25 -20.29
N THR A 581 -3.83 -13.81 -20.45
CA THR A 581 -5.05 -13.02 -20.71
C THR A 581 -6.33 -13.70 -20.24
N THR A 582 -7.33 -12.88 -19.89
CA THR A 582 -8.74 -13.25 -19.72
C THR A 582 -9.59 -12.06 -20.17
N ASN A 583 -10.82 -12.28 -20.67
CA ASN A 583 -11.79 -11.25 -21.06
C ASN A 583 -11.37 -10.21 -22.12
N GLU A 584 -10.15 -10.26 -22.68
CA GLU A 584 -9.68 -9.32 -23.71
C GLU A 584 -10.08 -9.81 -25.12
N ASP A 585 -11.00 -9.10 -25.80
CA ASP A 585 -11.52 -9.46 -27.13
C ASP A 585 -10.39 -9.50 -28.19
N PRO A 586 -10.11 -10.65 -28.84
CA PRO A 586 -9.02 -10.78 -29.81
C PRO A 586 -9.09 -9.86 -31.03
N SER A 587 -10.25 -9.25 -31.33
CA SER A 587 -10.40 -8.32 -32.46
C SER A 587 -10.02 -6.87 -32.14
N THR A 588 -9.67 -6.53 -30.89
CA THR A 588 -9.22 -5.17 -30.50
C THR A 588 -7.70 -4.98 -30.58
N THR A 589 -7.01 -5.83 -31.36
CA THR A 589 -5.54 -5.93 -31.35
C THR A 589 -4.82 -4.83 -32.13
N GLY A 590 -3.71 -4.37 -31.56
CA GLY A 590 -2.65 -3.64 -32.27
C GLY A 590 -1.26 -4.23 -31.98
N GLN A 591 -0.19 -3.49 -32.31
CA GLN A 591 1.19 -3.88 -31.98
C GLN A 591 1.35 -4.26 -30.50
N TRP A 592 0.74 -3.47 -29.61
CA TRP A 592 0.75 -3.64 -28.15
C TRP A 592 -0.43 -4.44 -27.60
N GLY A 593 -1.36 -4.91 -28.45
CA GLY A 593 -2.52 -5.68 -28.02
C GLY A 593 -2.15 -7.12 -27.62
N VAL A 594 -2.90 -7.72 -26.70
CA VAL A 594 -2.55 -9.01 -26.08
C VAL A 594 -2.62 -10.21 -27.04
N TRP A 595 -3.45 -10.12 -28.06
CA TRP A 595 -3.54 -11.13 -29.12
C TRP A 595 -2.73 -10.70 -30.36
N ALA A 596 -2.16 -11.68 -31.04
CA ALA A 596 -1.58 -11.56 -32.37
C ALA A 596 -2.51 -12.24 -33.37
N ASP A 597 -2.97 -11.50 -34.38
CA ASP A 597 -3.74 -12.02 -35.50
C ASP A 597 -2.87 -12.98 -36.33
N ALA A 598 -3.29 -14.24 -36.40
CA ALA A 598 -2.61 -15.31 -37.14
C ALA A 598 -3.32 -15.65 -38.46
N GLY A 599 -4.32 -14.87 -38.88
CA GLY A 599 -4.94 -14.93 -40.20
C GLY A 599 -6.34 -15.56 -40.26
N ALA A 600 -6.79 -15.75 -41.50
CA ALA A 600 -8.06 -16.35 -41.89
C ALA A 600 -8.37 -17.70 -41.20
N CYS A 601 -9.56 -17.88 -40.63
CA CYS A 601 -10.22 -19.19 -40.52
C CYS A 601 -11.75 -19.05 -40.65
#